data_AF-A0AAN6N1E6-F1
#
_entry.id   AF-A0AAN6N1E6-F1
#
_cell.length_a   1.000
_cell.length_b   1.000
_cell.length_c   1.000
_cell.angle_alpha   90.00
_cell.angle_beta   90.00
_cell.angle_gamma   90.00
#
_symmetry.space_group_name_H-M   'P 1'
#
loop_
_entity.id
_entity.type
_entity.pdbx_description
1 polymer ?
#
loop_
_entity_poly.entity_id
_entity_poly.type
_entity_poly.pdbx_seq_one_letter_code
_entity_poly.pdbx_strand_id
1 'polypeptide(L)'
;WDPATGICTQTLAIGRTLHNISFNTISSHLDTDIGTIDLGIPHISQIGLPDTQESLRRQGYGVSSDGNWITRGSENWLWLPPEYRPACSAVAGSTVAIGCASGQFLIITFA
;
A
#
# COMPACT_ATOMS: atom_id res chain seq x y z
N TRP A 1 -9.95 14.79 3.24
CA TRP A 1 -10.95 15.74 3.74
C TRP A 1 -10.27 17.08 3.86
N ASP A 2 -10.88 18.11 3.31
CA ASP A 2 -10.50 19.49 3.57
C ASP A 2 -10.97 19.84 5.00
N PRO A 3 -10.06 20.22 5.92
CA PRO A 3 -10.43 20.50 7.31
C PRO A 3 -11.20 21.82 7.49
N ALA A 4 -11.09 22.77 6.54
CA ALA A 4 -11.80 24.04 6.59
C ALA A 4 -13.24 23.91 6.09
N THR A 5 -13.47 23.11 5.04
CA THR A 5 -14.80 22.95 4.42
C THR A 5 -15.51 21.67 4.83
N GLY A 6 -14.79 20.69 5.37
CA GLY A 6 -15.34 19.36 5.67
C GLY A 6 -15.68 18.57 4.41
N ILE A 7 -15.15 18.92 3.24
CA ILE A 7 -15.42 18.21 1.99
C ILE A 7 -14.46 17.03 1.82
N CYS A 8 -14.98 15.86 1.41
CA CYS A 8 -14.15 14.72 1.04
C CYS A 8 -13.43 15.01 -0.29
N THR A 9 -12.09 14.97 -0.28
CA THR A 9 -11.25 15.31 -1.44
C THR A 9 -10.91 14.10 -2.30
N GLN A 10 -10.79 12.92 -1.69
CA GLN A 10 -10.42 11.67 -2.35
C GLN A 10 -10.84 10.49 -1.46
N THR A 11 -11.25 9.38 -2.08
CA THR A 11 -11.52 8.10 -1.41
C THR A 11 -10.77 6.99 -2.13
N LEU A 12 -9.99 6.20 -1.39
CA LEU A 12 -9.18 5.11 -1.95
C LEU A 12 -9.78 3.75 -1.60
N ALA A 13 -10.19 2.99 -2.61
CA ALA A 13 -10.79 1.66 -2.43
C ALA A 13 -9.72 0.55 -2.38
N ILE A 14 -9.14 0.31 -1.21
CA ILE A 14 -8.00 -0.62 -1.04
C ILE A 14 -8.42 -2.09 -1.01
N GLY A 15 -9.67 -2.39 -0.65
CA GLY A 15 -10.21 -3.76 -0.65
C GLY A 15 -9.80 -4.62 0.54
N ARG A 16 -9.07 -4.05 1.52
CA ARG A 16 -8.75 -4.68 2.81
C ARG A 16 -8.61 -3.62 3.90
N THR A 17 -8.71 -4.06 5.15
CA THR A 17 -8.47 -3.20 6.31
C THR A 17 -6.97 -2.94 6.45
N LEU A 18 -6.62 -1.68 6.71
CA LEU A 18 -5.25 -1.25 7.05
C LEU A 18 -5.19 -0.95 8.54
N HIS A 19 -4.15 -1.44 9.22
CA HIS A 19 -3.96 -1.20 10.66
C HIS A 19 -2.95 -0.10 10.96
N ASN A 20 -2.01 0.13 10.04
CA ASN A 20 -1.05 1.22 10.15
C ASN A 20 -1.14 2.09 8.90
N ILE A 21 -1.30 3.39 9.10
CA ILE A 21 -1.40 4.38 8.03
C ILE A 21 -0.66 5.64 8.50
N SER A 22 0.37 6.03 7.77
CA SER A 22 1.11 7.27 8.04
C SER A 22 1.48 7.95 6.74
N PHE A 23 1.48 9.28 6.74
CA PHE A 23 2.10 10.03 5.65
C PHE A 23 3.62 9.82 5.68
N ASN A 24 4.20 9.61 4.51
CA ASN A 24 5.66 9.62 4.39
C ASN A 24 6.20 11.07 4.50
N THR A 25 7.52 11.22 4.50
CA THR A 25 8.19 12.53 4.67
C THR A 25 7.84 13.56 3.60
N ILE A 26 7.36 13.14 2.43
CA ILE A 26 6.99 14.01 1.30
C ILE A 26 5.50 14.38 1.33
N SER A 27 4.71 13.75 2.21
CA SER A 27 3.24 13.96 2.35
C SER A 27 2.41 13.68 1.10
N SER A 28 3.02 13.13 0.04
CA SER A 28 2.34 12.69 -1.19
C SER A 28 2.05 11.18 -1.20
N HIS A 29 2.58 10.44 -0.24
CA HIS A 29 2.37 8.99 -0.11
C HIS A 29 1.90 8.61 1.28
N LEU A 30 1.16 7.49 1.34
CA LEU A 30 0.81 6.80 2.55
C LEU A 30 1.65 5.53 2.68
N ASP A 31 2.40 5.43 3.76
CA ASP A 31 3.01 4.18 4.19
C ASP A 31 1.99 3.38 5.00
N THR A 32 1.81 2.12 4.61
CA THR A 32 0.80 1.23 5.19
C THR A 32 1.39 -0.13 5.54
N ASP A 33 0.65 -0.94 6.27
CA ASP A 33 0.98 -2.35 6.56
C ASP A 33 1.05 -3.23 5.31
N ILE A 34 0.60 -2.75 4.15
CA ILE A 34 0.59 -3.47 2.87
C ILE A 34 1.49 -2.83 1.80
N GLY A 35 2.29 -1.84 2.17
CA GLY A 35 3.19 -1.10 1.27
C GLY A 35 2.83 0.37 1.11
N THR A 36 3.47 1.03 0.17
CA THR A 36 3.31 2.48 -0.04
C THR A 36 2.26 2.77 -1.13
N ILE A 37 1.33 3.68 -0.83
CA ILE A 37 0.29 4.15 -1.74
C ILE A 37 0.58 5.60 -2.12
N ASP A 38 0.61 5.88 -3.42
CA ASP A 38 0.70 7.22 -3.97
C ASP A 38 -0.68 7.85 -4.07
N LEU A 39 -0.82 9.05 -3.50
CA LEU A 39 -2.08 9.79 -3.47
C LEU A 39 -2.36 10.51 -4.80
N GLY A 40 -1.38 10.59 -5.70
CA GLY A 40 -1.49 11.34 -6.95
C GLY A 40 -1.68 12.84 -6.70
N ILE A 41 -1.39 13.33 -5.50
CA ILE A 41 -1.47 14.75 -5.18
C ILE A 41 -0.33 15.41 -5.95
N PRO A 42 -0.63 16.32 -6.91
CA PRO A 42 0.41 17.01 -7.63
C PRO A 42 1.23 17.81 -6.62
N HIS A 43 2.52 17.46 -6.52
CA HIS A 43 3.49 18.40 -5.99
C HIS A 43 3.37 19.69 -6.82
N ILE A 44 3.60 20.86 -6.23
CA ILE A 44 3.47 22.18 -6.87
C ILE A 44 4.22 22.28 -8.23
N SER A 45 5.06 21.30 -8.56
CA SER A 45 5.84 21.19 -9.80
C SER A 45 5.29 20.27 -10.90
N GLN A 46 4.16 19.57 -10.76
CA GLN A 46 3.67 18.67 -11.84
C GLN A 46 2.19 18.89 -12.19
N ILE A 47 1.95 19.78 -13.13
CA ILE A 47 0.70 19.88 -13.89
C ILE A 47 0.76 18.77 -14.96
N GLY A 48 0.16 17.62 -14.67
CA GLY A 48 -0.04 16.52 -15.61
C GLY A 48 -1.52 16.15 -15.69
N LEU A 49 -2.00 15.91 -16.91
CA LEU A 49 -3.40 15.70 -17.28
C LEU A 49 -4.15 14.68 -16.38
N PRO A 50 -5.50 14.83 -16.23
CA PRO A 50 -6.32 13.89 -15.48
C PRO A 50 -6.41 12.57 -16.24
N ASP A 51 -5.60 11.60 -15.85
CA ASP A 51 -5.66 10.27 -16.42
C ASP A 51 -6.90 9.55 -15.87
N THR A 52 -7.76 9.13 -16.79
CA THR A 52 -9.13 8.71 -16.51
C THR A 52 -9.16 7.22 -16.16
N GLN A 53 -8.55 6.85 -15.04
CA GLN A 53 -8.85 5.63 -14.28
C GLN A 53 -8.07 5.71 -12.96
N GLU A 54 -8.75 5.93 -11.83
CA GLU A 54 -8.13 5.97 -10.50
C GLU A 54 -7.67 4.56 -10.08
N SER A 55 -6.63 4.04 -10.75
CA SER A 55 -5.92 2.88 -10.27
C SER A 55 -5.09 3.30 -9.06
N LEU A 56 -5.25 2.58 -7.95
CA LEU A 56 -4.39 2.72 -6.77
C LEU A 56 -2.93 2.55 -7.20
N ARG A 57 -2.17 3.64 -7.19
CA ARG A 57 -0.76 3.65 -7.56
C ARG A 57 0.06 3.18 -6.38
N ARG A 58 0.44 1.91 -6.38
CA ARG A 58 1.31 1.34 -5.35
C ARG A 58 2.77 1.49 -5.76
N GLN A 59 3.63 1.76 -4.80
CA GLN A 59 5.08 1.87 -4.99
C GLN A 59 5.82 0.84 -4.12
N GLY A 60 7.01 0.43 -4.58
CA GLY A 60 7.85 -0.50 -3.83
C GLY A 60 7.24 -1.89 -3.68
N TYR A 61 7.61 -2.59 -2.61
CA TYR A 61 7.04 -3.89 -2.30
C TYR A 61 5.79 -3.75 -1.42
N GLY A 62 4.92 -4.76 -1.46
CA GLY A 62 3.68 -4.71 -0.70
C GLY A 62 2.95 -6.04 -0.67
N VAL A 63 1.71 -6.00 -0.21
CA VAL A 63 0.80 -7.14 -0.20
C VAL A 63 -0.43 -6.80 -1.03
N SER A 64 -0.91 -7.76 -1.82
CA SER A 64 -2.15 -7.62 -2.58
C SER A 64 -3.37 -7.44 -1.67
N SER A 65 -4.46 -6.92 -2.24
CA SER A 65 -5.71 -6.68 -1.51
C SER A 65 -6.34 -7.99 -1.01
N ASP A 66 -6.21 -9.08 -1.77
CA ASP A 66 -6.66 -10.42 -1.40
C ASP A 66 -5.67 -11.18 -0.48
N GLY A 67 -4.50 -10.60 -0.18
CA GLY A 67 -3.47 -11.20 0.67
C GLY A 67 -2.75 -12.40 0.04
N ASN A 68 -3.00 -12.71 -1.23
CA ASN A 68 -2.45 -13.90 -1.88
C ASN A 68 -1.08 -13.66 -2.53
N TRP A 69 -0.67 -12.41 -2.71
CA TRP A 69 0.57 -12.05 -3.39
C TRP A 69 1.36 -11.03 -2.59
N ILE A 70 2.69 -11.18 -2.64
CA ILE A 70 3.58 -10.03 -2.49
C ILE A 70 3.61 -9.30 -3.82
N THR A 71 3.41 -7.99 -3.78
CA THR A 71 3.36 -7.13 -4.96
C THR A 71 4.65 -6.33 -5.11
N ARG A 72 4.99 -5.97 -6.34
CA ARG A 72 5.98 -4.94 -6.67
C ARG A 72 5.29 -3.85 -7.48
N GLY A 73 5.06 -2.70 -6.85
CA GLY A 73 4.14 -1.69 -7.35
C GLY A 73 2.71 -2.24 -7.44
N SER A 74 2.11 -2.13 -8.62
CA SER A 74 0.76 -2.66 -8.89
C SER A 74 0.76 -4.10 -9.43
N GLU A 75 1.92 -4.74 -9.56
CA GLU A 75 2.05 -6.09 -10.13
C GLU A 75 2.16 -7.16 -9.04
N ASN A 76 1.50 -8.30 -9.27
CA ASN A 76 1.66 -9.50 -8.46
C ASN A 76 3.01 -10.14 -8.77
N TRP A 77 3.86 -10.33 -7.75
CA TRP A 77 5.24 -10.76 -7.96
C TRP A 77 5.58 -12.12 -7.34
N LEU A 78 5.15 -12.38 -6.10
CA LEU A 78 5.35 -13.69 -5.45
C LEU A 78 4.04 -14.22 -4.87
N TRP A 79 3.64 -15.42 -5.27
CA TRP A 79 2.46 -16.08 -4.72
C TRP A 79 2.73 -16.60 -3.31
N LEU A 80 1.78 -16.39 -2.41
CA LEU A 80 1.83 -16.88 -1.04
C LEU A 80 0.98 -18.17 -0.91
N PRO A 81 1.60 -19.29 -0.51
CA PRO A 81 0.85 -20.47 -0.08
C PRO A 81 -0.15 -20.12 1.04
N PRO A 82 -1.29 -20.82 1.15
CA PRO A 82 -2.34 -20.51 2.12
C PRO A 82 -1.85 -20.33 3.57
N GLU A 83 -0.90 -21.16 4.01
CA GLU A 83 -0.31 -21.12 5.35
C GLU A 83 0.51 -19.87 5.65
N TYR A 84 1.00 -19.18 4.61
CA TYR A 84 1.80 -17.94 4.72
C TYR A 84 1.00 -16.68 4.38
N ARG A 85 -0.33 -16.79 4.19
CA ARG A 85 -1.16 -15.61 3.93
C ARG A 85 -1.26 -14.75 5.20
N PRO A 86 -1.16 -13.42 5.06
CA PRO A 86 -1.08 -12.52 6.20
C PRO A 86 -2.42 -12.40 6.92
N ALA A 87 -2.40 -12.62 8.23
CA ALA A 87 -3.38 -12.03 9.14
C ALA A 87 -2.99 -10.57 9.45
N CYS A 88 -1.69 -10.30 9.50
CA CYS A 88 -1.12 -8.96 9.56
C CYS A 88 0.18 -8.90 8.73
N SER A 89 0.60 -7.69 8.38
CA SER A 89 1.86 -7.47 7.66
C SER A 89 2.52 -6.18 8.10
N ALA A 90 3.79 -6.02 7.77
CA ALA A 90 4.51 -4.76 7.88
C ALA A 90 5.47 -4.64 6.69
N VAL A 91 5.59 -3.44 6.13
CA VAL A 91 6.46 -3.19 4.98
C VAL A 91 7.41 -2.05 5.32
N ALA A 92 8.69 -2.27 5.03
CA ALA A 92 9.74 -1.26 5.17
C ALA A 92 10.72 -1.37 4.00
N GLY A 93 10.64 -0.43 3.06
CA GLY A 93 11.50 -0.42 1.86
C GLY A 93 11.35 -1.70 1.03
N SER A 94 12.41 -2.50 0.95
CA SER A 94 12.42 -3.79 0.25
C SER A 94 12.12 -5.01 1.11
N THR A 95 11.74 -4.80 2.37
CA THR A 95 11.41 -5.86 3.31
C THR A 95 9.91 -5.93 3.56
N VAL A 96 9.36 -7.14 3.46
CA VAL A 96 7.97 -7.46 3.81
C VAL A 96 8.00 -8.49 4.93
N ALA A 97 7.36 -8.16 6.06
CA ALA A 97 7.11 -9.07 7.17
C ALA A 97 5.64 -9.51 7.13
N ILE A 98 5.38 -10.81 7.31
CA ILE A 98 4.04 -11.39 7.31
C ILE A 98 3.83 -12.15 8.61
N GLY A 99 2.80 -11.78 9.37
CA GLY A 99 2.29 -12.56 10.49
C GLY A 99 1.09 -13.40 10.04
N CYS A 100 1.19 -14.71 10.20
CA CYS A 100 0.17 -15.66 9.79
C CYS A 100 -0.83 -15.91 10.93
N ALA A 101 -2.05 -16.35 10.60
CA ALA A 101 -3.08 -16.66 11.60
C ALA A 101 -2.66 -17.79 12.58
N SER A 102 -1.69 -18.62 12.18
CA SER A 102 -1.09 -19.66 13.02
C SER A 102 -0.17 -19.14 14.13
N GLY A 103 0.18 -17.84 14.11
CA GLY A 103 1.17 -17.23 14.99
C GLY A 103 2.61 -17.32 14.46
N GLN A 104 2.83 -17.99 13.32
CA GLN A 104 4.13 -17.97 12.63
C GLN A 104 4.33 -16.64 11.89
N PHE A 105 5.59 -16.23 11.72
CA PHE A 105 5.93 -15.08 10.88
C PHE A 105 7.07 -15.38 9.93
N LEU A 106 7.09 -14.67 8.82
CA LEU A 106 8.19 -14.70 7.86
C LEU A 106 8.64 -13.28 7.54
N ILE A 107 9.92 -13.12 7.24
CA ILE A 107 10.51 -11.85 6.77
C ILE A 107 11.20 -12.15 5.45
N ILE A 108 10.80 -11.45 4.39
CA ILE A 108 11.47 -11.51 3.09
C ILE A 108 12.03 -10.14 2.78
N THR A 109 13.31 -10.10 2.39
CA THR A 109 13.99 -8.91 1.90
C THR A 109 14.36 -9.12 0.45
N PHE A 110 14.05 -8.15 -0.40
CA PHE A 110 14.32 -8.18 -1.81
C PHE A 110 15.50 -7.26 -2.17
N ALA A 111 16.28 -7.69 -3.16
CA ALA A 111 17.43 -6.95 -3.71
C ALA A 111 17.01 -6.00 -4.84
#